data_AF-A0A4P7KVX8-F1
#
_entry.id   AF-A0A4P7KVX8-F1
#
_cell.length_a   1.000
_cell.length_b   1.000
_cell.length_c   1.000
_cell.angle_alpha   90.00
_cell.angle_beta   90.00
_cell.angle_gamma   90.00
#
_symmetry.space_group_name_H-M   'P 1'
#
loop_
_entity.id
_entity.type
_entity.pdbx_description
1 polymer ?
#
loop_
_entity_poly.entity_id
_entity_poly.type
_entity_poly.pdbx_seq_one_letter_code
_entity_poly.pdbx_strand_id
1 'polypeptide(L)'
;MQLRNSKAIREVRTKETFKNNRLIRFVQYVNQPMKAFKHILVDGEYRYVYEDHIHFLTKKRQRIAGKQLTGYTAKGVEMREIS
;
A
#
# COMPACT_ATOMS: atom_id res chain seq x y z
N MET A 1 -46.50 -19.84 -8.25
CA MET A 1 -45.35 -20.09 -9.15
C MET A 1 -44.24 -19.13 -8.74
N GLN A 2 -43.18 -19.63 -8.09
CA GLN A 2 -41.97 -18.83 -7.80
C GLN A 2 -41.33 -18.39 -9.12
N LEU A 3 -40.55 -17.30 -9.14
CA LEU A 3 -39.35 -17.14 -9.97
C LEU A 3 -38.54 -15.86 -9.63
N ARG A 4 -37.44 -16.10 -8.89
CA ARG A 4 -36.07 -15.55 -9.00
C ARG A 4 -35.76 -14.07 -8.67
N ASN A 5 -35.14 -13.93 -7.49
CA ASN A 5 -34.12 -12.95 -7.14
C ASN A 5 -32.98 -12.88 -8.18
N SER A 6 -32.42 -11.67 -8.35
CA SER A 6 -31.01 -11.31 -8.63
C SER A 6 -30.88 -10.20 -9.68
N LYS A 7 -31.11 -8.93 -9.28
CA LYS A 7 -30.47 -7.82 -9.98
C LYS A 7 -29.11 -7.59 -9.34
N ALA A 8 -28.12 -8.29 -9.89
CA ALA A 8 -26.72 -8.01 -9.68
C ALA A 8 -26.49 -6.51 -9.92
N ILE A 9 -26.18 -5.79 -8.84
CA ILE A 9 -25.63 -4.45 -8.94
C ILE A 9 -24.21 -4.65 -9.48
N ARG A 10 -24.10 -4.70 -10.81
CA ARG A 10 -22.83 -4.45 -11.48
C ARG A 10 -22.59 -2.96 -11.31
N GLU A 11 -21.94 -2.58 -10.21
CA GLU A 11 -21.24 -1.30 -10.16
C GLU A 11 -20.23 -1.33 -11.31
N VAL A 12 -20.64 -0.75 -12.43
CA VAL A 12 -19.78 -0.40 -13.54
C VAL A 12 -18.79 0.59 -12.96
N ARG A 13 -17.64 0.07 -12.52
CA ARG A 13 -16.48 0.83 -12.05
C ARG A 13 -16.27 1.94 -13.07
N THR A 14 -16.61 3.17 -12.71
CA THR A 14 -16.38 4.35 -13.53
C THR A 14 -14.88 4.36 -13.81
N LYS A 15 -14.51 4.12 -15.08
CA LYS A 15 -13.13 4.29 -15.53
C LYS A 15 -12.89 5.79 -15.58
N GLU A 16 -12.62 6.39 -14.42
CA GLU A 16 -12.05 7.71 -14.36
C GLU A 16 -10.73 7.65 -15.14
N THR A 17 -10.74 8.29 -16.30
CA THR A 17 -9.58 8.43 -17.15
C THR A 17 -8.69 9.48 -16.49
N PHE A 18 -7.86 9.04 -15.54
CA PHE A 18 -6.84 9.90 -14.92
C PHE A 18 -5.86 10.36 -16.00
N LYS A 19 -6.14 11.51 -16.61
CA LYS A 19 -5.17 12.27 -17.41
C LYS A 19 -4.14 12.83 -16.43
N ASN A 20 -3.10 12.07 -16.10
CA ASN A 20 -1.95 12.64 -15.40
C ASN A 20 -0.67 11.90 -15.80
N ASN A 21 0.08 12.47 -16.74
CA ASN A 21 1.42 12.02 -17.14
C ASN A 21 2.49 12.35 -16.08
N ARG A 22 2.10 12.49 -14.81
CA ARG A 22 2.99 12.44 -13.66
C ARG A 22 2.92 11.02 -13.16
N LEU A 23 3.97 10.24 -13.38
CA LEU A 23 4.19 8.96 -12.72
C LEU A 23 4.22 9.20 -11.19
N ILE A 24 3.05 9.22 -10.56
CA ILE A 24 2.92 9.37 -9.11
C ILE A 24 3.61 8.13 -8.53
N ARG A 25 4.73 8.34 -7.85
CA ARG A 25 5.43 7.27 -7.12
C ARG A 25 4.55 6.93 -5.92
N PHE A 26 4.00 5.72 -5.93
CA PHE A 26 3.27 5.17 -4.80
C PHE A 26 3.96 3.91 -4.30
N VAL A 27 3.71 3.57 -3.05
CA VAL A 27 4.23 2.38 -2.38
C VAL A 27 3.05 1.51 -1.99
N GLN A 28 3.02 0.31 -2.54
CA GLN A 28 2.04 -0.70 -2.18
C GLN A 28 2.44 -1.39 -0.88
N TYR A 29 1.48 -1.55 0.01
CA TYR A 29 1.65 -2.31 1.23
C TYR A 29 0.41 -3.14 1.54
N VAL A 30 0.58 -4.14 2.39
CA VAL A 30 -0.49 -4.98 2.91
C VAL A 30 -0.29 -5.18 4.42
N ASN A 31 -1.36 -5.51 5.13
CA ASN A 31 -1.34 -5.77 6.57
C ASN A 31 -1.06 -7.24 6.93
N GLN A 32 -0.97 -8.12 5.93
CA GLN A 32 -0.75 -9.56 6.10
C GLN A 32 0.43 -10.06 5.26
N PRO A 33 1.11 -11.16 5.64
CA PRO A 33 2.19 -11.71 4.84
C PRO A 33 1.75 -12.03 3.41
N MET A 34 2.46 -11.50 2.42
CA MET A 34 2.20 -11.75 1.00
C MET A 34 3.50 -12.00 0.24
N LYS A 35 3.45 -12.88 -0.76
CA LYS A 35 4.60 -13.16 -1.62
C LYS A 35 5.07 -11.88 -2.32
N ALA A 36 6.38 -11.66 -2.38
CA ALA A 36 7.02 -10.45 -2.92
C ALA A 36 6.76 -9.17 -2.10
N PHE A 37 6.31 -9.28 -0.86
CA PHE A 37 6.29 -8.18 0.11
C PHE A 37 7.26 -8.47 1.26
N LYS A 38 8.06 -7.47 1.62
CA LYS A 38 8.98 -7.53 2.76
C LYS A 38 8.40 -6.83 3.96
N HIS A 39 8.54 -7.47 5.12
CA HIS A 39 8.15 -6.90 6.39
C HIS A 39 9.19 -5.89 6.87
N ILE A 40 8.86 -4.60 6.79
CA ILE A 40 9.77 -3.50 7.13
C ILE A 40 9.09 -2.46 8.01
N LEU A 41 9.92 -1.71 8.74
CA LEU A 41 9.47 -0.60 9.57
C LEU A 41 9.32 0.67 8.73
N VAL A 42 8.10 1.20 8.60
CA VAL A 42 7.79 2.44 7.89
C VAL A 42 7.09 3.39 8.85
N ASP A 43 7.67 4.58 9.06
CA ASP A 43 7.13 5.64 9.93
C ASP A 43 6.71 5.16 11.34
N GLY A 44 7.44 4.20 11.91
CA GLY A 44 7.20 3.66 13.25
C GLY A 44 6.32 2.41 13.29
N GLU A 45 5.75 1.99 12.17
CA GLU A 45 4.88 0.82 12.06
C GLU A 45 5.49 -0.26 11.18
N TYR A 46 5.30 -1.52 11.56
CA TYR A 46 5.69 -2.64 10.72
C TYR A 46 4.62 -2.90 9.66
N ARG A 47 5.03 -2.91 8.38
CA ARG A 47 4.16 -3.16 7.24
C ARG A 47 4.83 -4.12 6.27
N TYR A 48 4.03 -4.90 5.54
CA TYR A 48 4.52 -5.68 4.41
C TYR A 48 4.50 -4.77 3.18
N VAL A 49 5.67 -4.38 2.69
CA VAL A 49 5.82 -3.45 1.55
C VAL A 49 6.30 -4.23 0.33
N TYR A 50 5.72 -3.94 -0.84
CA TYR A 50 6.14 -4.59 -2.09
C TYR A 50 7.63 -4.34 -2.33
N GLU A 51 8.39 -5.40 -2.61
CA GLU A 51 9.86 -5.33 -2.59
C GLU A 51 10.43 -4.25 -3.50
N ASP A 52 9.89 -4.14 -4.71
CA ASP A 52 10.35 -3.16 -5.70
C ASP A 52 9.99 -1.73 -5.29
N HIS A 53 9.00 -1.53 -4.42
CA HIS A 53 8.60 -0.19 -3.98
C HIS A 53 9.44 0.34 -2.82
N ILE A 54 10.26 -0.49 -2.16
CA ILE A 54 11.09 -0.06 -1.02
C ILE A 54 12.04 1.06 -1.41
N HIS A 55 12.52 1.09 -2.66
CA HIS A 55 13.44 2.13 -3.13
C HIS A 55 12.79 3.52 -3.24
N PHE A 56 11.45 3.61 -3.19
CA PHE A 56 10.76 4.91 -3.09
C PHE A 56 10.80 5.47 -1.67
N LEU A 57 11.02 4.62 -0.67
CA LEU A 57 11.08 5.03 0.72
C LEU A 57 12.48 5.56 1.07
N THR A 58 12.52 6.52 2.00
CA THR A 58 13.78 7.07 2.49
C THR A 58 14.21 6.32 3.75
N LYS A 59 15.43 5.78 3.77
CA LYS A 59 16.01 5.17 4.97
C LYS A 59 16.11 6.21 6.10
N LYS A 60 15.66 5.86 7.29
CA LYS A 60 15.67 6.73 8.47
C LYS A 60 15.95 5.91 9.73
N ARG A 61 16.84 6.41 10.60
CA ARG A 61 16.99 5.87 11.95
C ARG A 61 15.78 6.26 12.78
N GLN A 62 15.13 5.28 13.39
CA GLN A 62 13.95 5.45 14.23
C GLN A 62 14.26 4.89 15.61
N ARG A 63 13.70 5.51 16.65
CA ARG A 63 13.84 5.02 18.02
C ARG A 63 12.50 4.45 18.46
N ILE A 64 12.45 3.15 18.69
CA ILE A 64 11.25 2.42 19.10
C ILE A 64 11.58 1.64 20.36
N ALA A 65 10.76 1.76 21.40
CA ALA A 65 10.97 1.09 22.68
C ALA A 65 12.41 1.26 23.22
N GLY A 66 12.97 2.47 23.09
CA GLY A 66 14.33 2.80 23.53
C GLY A 66 15.46 2.31 22.61
N LYS A 67 15.20 1.40 21.67
CA LYS A 67 16.17 0.86 20.72
C LYS A 67 16.26 1.71 19.45
N GLN A 68 17.47 1.94 18.95
CA GLN A 68 17.67 2.54 17.64
C GLN A 68 17.58 1.45 16.56
N LEU A 69 16.66 1.63 15.61
CA LEU A 69 16.43 0.72 14.50
C LEU A 69 16.54 1.49 13.18
N THR A 70 17.02 0.79 12.14
CA THR A 70 16.94 1.31 10.77
C THR A 70 15.57 0.99 10.22
N GLY A 71 14.79 2.02 9.93
CA GLY A 71 13.51 1.92 9.24
C GLY A 71 13.48 2.80 8.00
N TYR A 72 12.26 3.07 7.56
CA TYR A 72 11.97 3.85 6.37
C TYR A 72 10.93 4.91 6.69
N THR A 73 10.93 6.00 5.93
CA THR A 73 9.86 6.99 5.97
C THR A 73 9.23 7.09 4.59
N ALA A 74 7.90 7.15 4.57
CA ALA A 74 7.10 7.37 3.36
C ALA A 74 6.84 8.88 3.12
N LYS A 75 7.58 9.77 3.81
CA LYS A 75 7.43 11.21 3.65
C LYS A 75 7.55 11.62 2.16
N GLY A 76 6.48 12.18 1.62
CA GLY A 76 6.41 12.64 0.23
C GLY A 76 6.09 11.53 -0.80
N VAL A 77 5.70 10.34 -0.33
CA VAL A 77 5.31 9.19 -1.17
C VAL A 77 3.92 8.72 -0.73
N GLU A 78 3.06 8.44 -1.69
CA GLU A 78 1.72 7.93 -1.41
C GLU A 78 1.80 6.44 -1.01
N MET A 79 1.22 6.08 0.13
CA MET A 79 1.11 4.68 0.57
C MET A 79 -0.27 4.14 0.18
N ARG A 80 -0.34 3.03 -0.56
CA ARG A 80 -1.59 2.38 -0.97
C ARG A 80 -1.69 0.98 -0.39
N GLU A 81 -2.73 0.76 0.40
CA GLU A 81 -3.04 -0.59 0.88
C GLU A 81 -3.62 -1.43 -0.27
N ILE A 82 -3.19 -2.68 -0.36
CA ILE A 82 -3.81 -3.68 -1.24
C ILE A 82 -4.47 -4.73 -0.35
N SER A 83 -5.78 -4.92 -0.56
CA SER A 83 -6.60 -5.93 0.11
C SER A 83 -6.64 -7.23 -0.69
#